data_AF-A0A9E5L3R4-F1
#
_entry.id   AF-A0A9E5L3R4-F1
#
_cell.length_a   1.000
_cell.length_b   1.000
_cell.length_c   1.000
_cell.angle_alpha   90.00
_cell.angle_beta   90.00
_cell.angle_gamma   90.00
#
_symmetry.space_group_name_H-M   'P 1'
#
loop_
_entity.id
_entity.type
_entity.pdbx_description
1 polymer ?
#
loop_
_entity_poly.entity_id
_entity_poly.type
_entity_poly.pdbx_seq_one_letter_code
_entity_poly.pdbx_strand_id
1 'polypeptide(L)'
;MKVLLFARKSLLTQRGGDTVQVEQSLTALTQLKHEVHLCTDAALLPSMIAQHSIEVLYTFNLGRLADQMACLRVRQGHPKLTWVIASIWIDYGAYEKQRAAFWSLLPSGILEWLKTCFRAGQGRDNWPPLSTLRWHQALHRVAWAADAILCTTSTEQKRVRKAFNLGPTVHVMSPGLEQLHSEQGQQLTKQRKGWLVIGRIEGIKNQVEAAKAWGHLAQRGSEALLTFMGDQAPNHSKHSKAFRQAIDQAKHHGAKIQWLSAGTARDVSEALSQAEGVIIPSLFETFGLVAIEALAKGCKVILSNNAESAKELEPYVALCNPEAEGIAAAFSQADFSSKKPFDASNYQWLKSASQLEGIVKHCQPFVAISGSRGLPNRHGGYEEMVEHVAKGLADKGFRVLVSTSSAHPVKQWAYPGIDRRVHWDPEPLIGSVAQFIYDAISLRHIARTQPDAHLTLGTTTSAPLLPLAGKIPLAVHMDGLEWMRGKYRPLTQAYLR
;
A
#
# COMPACT_ATOMS: atom_id res chain seq x y z
N MET A 1 5.05 -8.03 -21.35
CA MET A 1 5.93 -8.14 -20.17
C MET A 1 5.81 -9.54 -19.60
N LYS A 2 6.84 -10.00 -18.90
CA LYS A 2 6.80 -11.22 -18.08
C LYS A 2 6.61 -10.85 -16.62
N VAL A 3 5.44 -11.15 -16.08
CA VAL A 3 4.97 -10.68 -14.78
C VAL A 3 4.88 -11.85 -13.80
N LEU A 4 5.46 -11.69 -12.61
CA LEU A 4 5.25 -12.59 -11.48
C LEU A 4 4.36 -11.89 -10.45
N LEU A 5 3.15 -12.40 -10.27
CA LEU A 5 2.27 -12.01 -9.19
C LEU A 5 2.72 -12.73 -7.91
N PHE A 6 2.95 -11.98 -6.82
CA PHE A 6 3.27 -12.58 -5.53
C PHE A 6 2.24 -12.20 -4.46
N ALA A 7 1.62 -13.22 -3.89
CA ALA A 7 0.56 -13.09 -2.91
C ALA A 7 0.79 -14.03 -1.71
N ARG A 8 -0.07 -13.92 -0.69
CA ARG A 8 0.07 -14.71 0.54
C ARG A 8 -0.14 -16.21 0.31
N LYS A 9 0.53 -17.06 1.11
CA LYS A 9 0.35 -18.53 1.09
C LYS A 9 -1.10 -18.98 1.19
N SER A 10 -1.91 -18.29 1.99
CA SER A 10 -3.32 -18.60 2.23
C SER A 10 -4.31 -18.04 1.20
N LEU A 11 -3.83 -17.52 0.06
CA LEU A 11 -4.66 -16.81 -0.93
C LEU A 11 -5.91 -17.60 -1.36
N LEU A 12 -5.75 -18.90 -1.64
CA LEU A 12 -6.80 -19.77 -2.16
C LEU A 12 -7.60 -20.47 -1.05
N THR A 13 -6.97 -20.72 0.11
CA THR A 13 -7.62 -21.40 1.24
C THR A 13 -8.45 -20.45 2.12
N GLN A 14 -8.12 -19.16 2.12
CA GLN A 14 -8.87 -18.11 2.81
C GLN A 14 -9.13 -16.98 1.84
N ARG A 15 -10.17 -17.11 1.01
CA ARG A 15 -10.50 -16.12 -0.01
C ARG A 15 -10.91 -14.78 0.63
N GLY A 16 -10.50 -13.69 0.00
CA GLY A 16 -10.81 -12.32 0.42
C GLY A 16 -10.81 -11.35 -0.76
N GLY A 17 -10.95 -10.05 -0.48
CA GLY A 17 -10.88 -9.03 -1.54
C GLY A 17 -9.53 -9.00 -2.26
N ASP A 18 -8.44 -9.33 -1.55
CA ASP A 18 -7.11 -9.49 -2.14
C ASP A 18 -7.04 -10.66 -3.14
N THR A 19 -7.74 -11.77 -2.86
CA THR A 19 -7.86 -12.90 -3.81
C THR A 19 -8.47 -12.44 -5.13
N VAL A 20 -9.54 -11.65 -5.09
CA VAL A 20 -10.18 -11.10 -6.30
C VAL A 20 -9.20 -10.22 -7.06
N GLN A 21 -8.48 -9.32 -6.38
CA GLN A 21 -7.49 -8.46 -7.03
C GLN A 21 -6.40 -9.26 -7.75
N VAL A 22 -5.88 -10.33 -7.13
CA VAL A 22 -4.84 -11.18 -7.74
C VAL A 22 -5.38 -11.93 -8.96
N GLU A 23 -6.50 -12.63 -8.83
CA GLU A 23 -7.08 -13.44 -9.92
C GLU A 23 -7.52 -12.58 -11.11
N GLN A 24 -8.09 -11.40 -10.84
CA GLN A 24 -8.52 -10.49 -11.88
C GLN A 24 -7.35 -9.76 -12.54
N SER A 25 -6.30 -9.42 -11.79
CA SER A 25 -5.06 -8.91 -12.37
C SER A 25 -4.42 -9.96 -13.29
N LEU A 26 -4.37 -11.23 -12.86
CA LEU A 26 -3.86 -12.33 -13.67
C LEU A 26 -4.63 -12.45 -14.98
N THR A 27 -5.97 -12.46 -14.89
CA THR A 27 -6.85 -12.57 -16.06
C THR A 27 -6.67 -11.40 -17.01
N ALA A 28 -6.73 -10.16 -16.51
CA ALA A 28 -6.64 -8.96 -17.33
C ALA A 28 -5.26 -8.81 -18.00
N LEU A 29 -4.17 -9.08 -17.29
CA LEU A 29 -2.82 -9.05 -17.87
C LEU A 29 -2.62 -10.14 -18.93
N THR A 30 -3.21 -11.33 -18.73
CA THR A 30 -3.19 -12.41 -19.73
C THR A 30 -4.00 -12.02 -20.99
N GLN A 31 -5.13 -11.34 -20.83
CA GLN A 31 -5.91 -10.79 -21.95
C GLN A 31 -5.11 -9.75 -22.76
N LEU A 32 -4.29 -8.93 -22.09
CA LEU A 32 -3.31 -8.03 -22.71
C LEU A 32 -2.07 -8.76 -23.29
N LYS A 33 -2.10 -10.09 -23.41
CA LYS A 33 -1.05 -10.93 -24.01
C LYS A 33 0.29 -10.87 -23.25
N HIS A 34 0.27 -10.56 -21.97
CA HIS A 34 1.45 -10.71 -21.11
C HIS A 34 1.61 -12.16 -20.64
N GLU A 35 2.84 -12.56 -20.36
CA GLU A 35 3.14 -13.84 -19.69
C GLU A 35 3.03 -13.60 -18.19
N VAL A 36 2.11 -14.29 -17.50
CA VAL A 36 1.81 -14.04 -16.09
C VAL A 36 1.91 -15.32 -15.29
N HIS A 37 2.68 -15.27 -14.21
CA HIS A 37 2.87 -16.38 -13.26
C HIS A 37 2.37 -15.96 -11.88
N LEU A 38 1.85 -16.91 -11.10
CA LEU A 38 1.44 -16.69 -9.72
C LEU A 38 2.36 -17.47 -8.77
N CYS A 39 2.89 -16.78 -7.77
CA CYS A 39 3.67 -17.35 -6.69
C CYS A 39 3.04 -16.99 -5.34
N THR A 40 2.90 -17.98 -4.47
CA THR A 40 2.42 -17.76 -3.09
C THR A 40 3.46 -18.17 -2.03
N ASP A 41 4.57 -18.80 -2.45
CA ASP A 41 5.66 -19.21 -1.56
C ASP A 41 6.92 -18.39 -1.83
N ALA A 42 7.34 -17.61 -0.84
CA ALA A 42 8.54 -16.77 -0.93
C ALA A 42 9.81 -17.56 -1.27
N ALA A 43 9.88 -18.85 -0.89
CA ALA A 43 11.03 -19.70 -1.18
C ALA A 43 11.21 -19.98 -2.69
N LEU A 44 10.13 -19.88 -3.47
CA LEU A 44 10.15 -20.12 -4.92
C LEU A 44 10.45 -18.86 -5.73
N LEU A 45 10.45 -17.67 -5.11
CA LEU A 45 10.67 -16.41 -5.83
C LEU A 45 11.98 -16.39 -6.65
N PRO A 46 13.15 -16.76 -6.10
CA PRO A 46 14.41 -16.69 -6.85
C PRO A 46 14.42 -17.62 -8.07
N SER A 47 13.94 -18.86 -7.92
CA SER A 47 13.92 -19.84 -9.01
C SER A 47 12.92 -19.46 -10.09
N MET A 48 11.73 -18.99 -9.73
CA MET A 48 10.72 -18.55 -10.71
C MET A 48 11.18 -17.34 -11.51
N ILE A 49 11.84 -16.37 -10.86
CA ILE A 49 12.35 -15.18 -11.55
C ILE A 49 13.42 -15.54 -12.57
N ALA A 50 14.35 -16.42 -12.19
CA ALA A 50 15.38 -16.90 -13.10
C ALA A 50 14.80 -17.75 -14.24
N GLN A 51 13.98 -18.76 -13.90
CA GLN A 51 13.42 -19.72 -14.86
C GLN A 51 12.57 -19.05 -15.94
N HIS A 52 11.73 -18.08 -15.56
CA HIS A 52 10.82 -17.42 -16.49
C HIS A 52 11.37 -16.09 -17.03
N SER A 53 12.55 -15.66 -16.58
CA SER A 53 13.13 -14.34 -16.94
C SER A 53 12.16 -13.20 -16.63
N ILE A 54 11.63 -13.19 -15.40
CA ILE A 54 10.61 -12.23 -14.96
C ILE A 54 11.16 -10.80 -15.02
N GLU A 55 10.36 -9.89 -15.59
CA GLU A 55 10.69 -8.46 -15.74
C GLU A 55 9.99 -7.61 -14.67
N VAL A 56 8.79 -8.03 -14.26
CA VAL A 56 7.95 -7.31 -13.30
C VAL A 56 7.55 -8.24 -12.17
N LEU A 57 7.90 -7.87 -10.94
CA LEU A 57 7.38 -8.49 -9.73
C LEU A 57 6.24 -7.62 -9.21
N TYR A 58 5.01 -8.11 -9.28
CA TYR A 58 3.82 -7.41 -8.81
C TYR A 58 3.27 -8.07 -7.54
N THR A 59 3.37 -7.39 -6.41
CA THR A 59 3.08 -7.97 -5.09
C THR A 59 1.86 -7.31 -4.45
N PHE A 60 1.20 -8.03 -3.54
CA PHE A 60 -0.05 -7.58 -2.95
C PHE A 60 0.07 -7.39 -1.44
N ASN A 61 -0.52 -6.31 -0.94
CA ASN A 61 -0.58 -5.92 0.47
C ASN A 61 0.78 -5.53 1.06
N LEU A 62 1.02 -4.21 1.10
CA LEU A 62 2.20 -3.56 1.68
C LEU A 62 2.38 -3.91 3.16
N GLY A 63 1.29 -4.13 3.90
CA GLY A 63 1.31 -4.48 5.32
C GLY A 63 1.83 -5.90 5.61
N ARG A 64 1.97 -6.76 4.61
CA ARG A 64 2.48 -8.13 4.78
C ARG A 64 4.01 -8.14 4.77
N LEU A 65 4.60 -7.59 5.83
CA LEU A 65 6.01 -7.29 5.87
C LEU A 65 6.94 -8.51 5.69
N ALA A 66 6.56 -9.70 6.17
CA ALA A 66 7.35 -10.92 5.94
C ALA A 66 7.46 -11.25 4.44
N ASP A 67 6.34 -11.16 3.73
CA ASP A 67 6.23 -11.37 2.28
C ASP A 67 7.05 -10.31 1.54
N GLN A 68 6.83 -9.02 1.86
CA GLN A 68 7.51 -7.93 1.18
C GLN A 68 9.03 -7.89 1.44
N MET A 69 9.50 -8.35 2.61
CA MET A 69 10.93 -8.48 2.89
C MET A 69 11.59 -9.56 2.04
N ALA A 70 10.88 -10.64 1.68
CA ALA A 70 11.40 -11.63 0.72
C ALA A 70 11.54 -11.00 -0.68
N CYS A 71 10.53 -10.26 -1.12
CA CYS A 71 10.55 -9.52 -2.39
C CYS A 71 11.69 -8.49 -2.45
N LEU A 72 11.94 -7.75 -1.37
CA LEU A 72 13.04 -6.81 -1.28
C LEU A 72 14.41 -7.47 -1.50
N ARG A 73 14.66 -8.64 -0.90
CA ARG A 73 15.93 -9.37 -1.09
C ARG A 73 16.11 -9.82 -2.53
N VAL A 74 15.05 -10.32 -3.13
CA VAL A 74 15.04 -10.75 -4.53
C VAL A 74 15.28 -9.56 -5.46
N ARG A 75 14.59 -8.43 -5.26
CA ARG A 75 14.80 -7.19 -6.02
C ARG A 75 16.25 -6.68 -5.91
N GLN A 76 16.88 -6.80 -4.75
CA GLN A 76 18.30 -6.46 -4.56
C GLN A 76 19.24 -7.40 -5.34
N GLY A 77 18.89 -8.67 -5.49
CA GLY A 77 19.62 -9.63 -6.32
C GLY A 77 19.39 -9.46 -7.83
N HIS A 78 18.30 -8.79 -8.23
CA HIS A 78 17.91 -8.56 -9.61
C HIS A 78 17.63 -7.07 -9.88
N PRO A 79 18.67 -6.21 -10.01
CA PRO A 79 18.49 -4.76 -10.11
C PRO A 79 17.58 -4.29 -11.26
N LYS A 80 17.50 -5.06 -12.36
CA LYS A 80 16.65 -4.77 -13.53
C LYS A 80 15.17 -5.15 -13.35
N LEU A 81 14.83 -5.89 -12.30
CA LEU A 81 13.46 -6.31 -12.02
C LEU A 81 12.66 -5.09 -11.55
N THR A 82 11.56 -4.76 -12.21
CA THR A 82 10.65 -3.71 -11.73
C THR A 82 9.74 -4.28 -10.64
N TRP A 83 9.75 -3.69 -9.45
CA TRP A 83 8.93 -4.15 -8.33
C TRP A 83 7.79 -3.18 -8.04
N VAL A 84 6.56 -3.67 -8.20
CA VAL A 84 5.33 -2.92 -7.98
C VAL A 84 4.55 -3.54 -6.82
N ILE A 85 3.99 -2.72 -5.93
CA ILE A 85 3.20 -3.19 -4.78
C ILE A 85 1.78 -2.62 -4.86
N ALA A 86 0.76 -3.48 -4.91
CA ALA A 86 -0.61 -3.07 -4.57
C ALA A 86 -0.70 -2.84 -3.05
N SER A 87 -0.98 -1.61 -2.63
CA SER A 87 -0.87 -1.21 -1.23
C SER A 87 -1.74 -2.06 -0.32
N ILE A 88 -3.04 -2.18 -0.62
CA ILE A 88 -4.06 -2.86 0.21
C ILE A 88 -3.80 -2.61 1.70
N TRP A 89 -3.44 -1.37 2.05
CA TRP A 89 -2.81 -1.09 3.33
C TRP A 89 -3.87 -0.63 4.31
N ILE A 90 -4.32 -1.57 5.14
CA ILE A 90 -5.34 -1.33 6.16
C ILE A 90 -4.65 -0.86 7.45
N ASP A 91 -5.07 0.29 7.96
CA ASP A 91 -4.65 0.75 9.28
C ASP A 91 -5.53 0.12 10.36
N TYR A 92 -5.08 -1.01 10.90
CA TYR A 92 -5.76 -1.67 12.02
C TYR A 92 -5.53 -0.99 13.38
N GLY A 93 -4.69 0.04 13.46
CA GLY A 93 -4.26 0.64 14.72
C GLY A 93 -5.40 1.21 15.57
N ALA A 94 -6.42 1.79 14.93
CA ALA A 94 -7.60 2.31 15.62
C ALA A 94 -8.50 1.18 16.17
N TYR A 95 -8.62 0.06 15.44
CA TYR A 95 -9.47 -1.07 15.82
C TYR A 95 -8.80 -2.01 16.83
N GLU A 96 -7.48 -2.25 16.74
CA GLU A 96 -6.77 -3.10 17.70
C GLU A 96 -6.71 -2.51 19.11
N LYS A 97 -6.65 -1.17 19.24
CA LYS A 97 -6.70 -0.49 20.55
C LYS A 97 -7.97 -0.81 21.35
N GLN A 98 -9.08 -1.11 20.68
CA GLN A 98 -10.34 -1.49 21.33
C GLN A 98 -10.38 -2.97 21.77
N ARG A 99 -9.50 -3.81 21.23
CA ARG A 99 -9.61 -5.27 21.32
C ARG A 99 -8.73 -5.89 22.41
N ALA A 100 -7.70 -5.19 22.87
CA ALA A 100 -6.70 -5.78 23.74
C ALA A 100 -6.08 -4.80 24.77
N ALA A 101 -6.67 -4.73 25.97
CA ALA A 101 -6.10 -3.98 27.09
C ALA A 101 -4.73 -4.55 27.53
N PHE A 102 -4.54 -5.87 27.51
CA PHE A 102 -3.31 -6.54 27.96
C PHE A 102 -2.13 -6.40 26.97
N TRP A 103 -2.41 -6.37 25.67
CA TRP A 103 -1.37 -6.24 24.64
C TRP A 103 -0.93 -4.78 24.40
N SER A 104 -1.58 -3.81 25.04
CA SER A 104 -1.24 -2.38 24.93
C SER A 104 0.15 -2.01 25.47
N LEU A 105 0.77 -2.89 26.27
CA LEU A 105 2.07 -2.69 26.91
C LEU A 105 3.26 -3.12 26.03
N LEU A 106 3.05 -3.94 25.00
CA LEU A 106 4.11 -4.36 24.08
C LEU A 106 4.17 -3.42 22.86
N PRO A 107 5.37 -3.05 22.39
CA PRO A 107 5.51 -2.31 21.14
C PRO A 107 4.80 -3.05 20.00
N SER A 108 3.94 -2.35 19.26
CA SER A 108 3.09 -2.92 18.18
C SER A 108 3.87 -3.78 17.19
N GLY A 109 5.12 -3.40 16.87
CA GLY A 109 5.99 -4.15 15.98
C GLY A 109 6.39 -5.55 16.49
N ILE A 110 6.63 -5.71 17.80
CA ILE A 110 6.97 -7.01 18.40
C ILE A 110 5.75 -7.94 18.36
N LEU A 111 4.56 -7.40 18.63
CA LEU A 111 3.32 -8.16 18.56
C LEU A 111 3.03 -8.66 17.14
N GLU A 112 3.15 -7.78 16.14
CA GLU A 112 2.98 -8.19 14.75
C GLU A 112 4.02 -9.23 14.32
N TRP A 113 5.26 -9.11 14.81
CA TRP A 113 6.30 -10.11 14.58
C TRP A 113 5.92 -11.48 15.16
N LEU A 114 5.50 -11.53 16.43
CA LEU A 114 5.08 -12.77 17.11
C LEU A 114 3.84 -13.39 16.46
N LYS A 115 2.82 -12.58 16.15
CA LYS A 115 1.62 -13.02 15.40
C LYS A 115 2.03 -13.64 14.05
N THR A 116 3.02 -13.06 13.38
CA THR A 116 3.51 -13.56 12.09
C THR A 116 4.30 -14.87 12.25
N CYS A 117 5.16 -15.00 13.25
CA CYS A 117 5.81 -16.28 13.60
C CYS A 117 4.80 -17.39 13.90
N PHE A 118 3.75 -17.09 14.67
CA PHE A 118 2.70 -18.07 14.97
C PHE A 118 1.97 -18.54 13.70
N ARG A 119 1.63 -17.61 12.79
CA ARG A 119 1.02 -17.97 11.49
C ARG A 119 1.99 -18.75 10.59
N ALA A 120 3.28 -18.41 10.60
CA ALA A 120 4.31 -19.12 9.85
C ALA A 120 4.49 -20.58 10.34
N GLY A 121 4.48 -20.80 11.65
CA GLY A 121 4.50 -22.15 12.24
C GLY A 121 3.28 -23.01 11.87
N GLN A 122 2.16 -22.39 11.48
CA GLN A 122 0.97 -23.06 10.96
C GLN A 122 0.99 -23.24 9.42
N GLY A 123 2.09 -22.86 8.75
CA GLY A 123 2.18 -22.87 7.28
C GLY A 123 1.31 -21.82 6.57
N ARG A 124 0.75 -20.85 7.32
CA ARG A 124 -0.19 -19.83 6.79
C ARG A 124 0.50 -18.54 6.33
N ASP A 125 1.76 -18.35 6.72
CA ASP A 125 2.57 -17.15 6.45
C ASP A 125 4.04 -17.53 6.23
N ASN A 126 4.84 -16.57 5.76
CA ASN A 126 6.29 -16.72 5.65
C ASN A 126 6.99 -16.35 6.96
N TRP A 127 8.12 -16.98 7.24
CA TRP A 127 8.90 -16.68 8.44
C TRP A 127 9.44 -15.24 8.40
N PRO A 128 9.08 -14.38 9.36
CA PRO A 128 9.53 -13.00 9.39
C PRO A 128 10.99 -12.92 9.83
N PRO A 129 11.86 -12.16 9.15
CA PRO A 129 13.23 -11.99 9.60
C PRO A 129 13.32 -11.11 10.85
N LEU A 130 14.41 -11.21 11.63
CA LEU A 130 14.60 -10.38 12.83
C LEU A 130 14.56 -8.86 12.54
N SER A 131 14.90 -8.45 11.32
CA SER A 131 14.82 -7.04 10.89
C SER A 131 13.41 -6.46 10.97
N THR A 132 12.36 -7.28 10.95
CA THR A 132 10.96 -6.81 11.04
C THR A 132 10.50 -6.55 12.47
N LEU A 133 11.32 -6.84 13.50
CA LEU A 133 11.08 -6.37 14.88
C LEU A 133 10.98 -4.84 14.93
N ARG A 134 11.77 -4.13 14.11
CA ARG A 134 11.65 -2.69 13.88
C ARG A 134 10.62 -2.41 12.78
N TRP A 135 9.37 -2.84 13.02
CA TRP A 135 8.29 -2.90 12.03
C TRP A 135 8.17 -1.65 11.16
N HIS A 136 8.05 -0.46 11.77
CA HIS A 136 7.90 0.80 11.04
C HIS A 136 9.08 1.10 10.11
N GLN A 137 10.31 0.80 10.53
CA GLN A 137 11.49 1.05 9.71
C GLN A 137 11.61 0.06 8.55
N ALA A 138 11.29 -1.21 8.81
CA ALA A 138 11.26 -2.23 7.77
C ALA A 138 10.16 -1.94 6.75
N LEU A 139 8.97 -1.51 7.19
CA LEU A 139 7.87 -1.10 6.32
C LEU A 139 8.24 0.12 5.47
N HIS A 140 8.85 1.16 6.06
CA HIS A 140 9.38 2.30 5.32
C HIS A 140 10.42 1.88 4.29
N ARG A 141 11.33 0.96 4.65
CA ARG A 141 12.36 0.45 3.73
C ARG A 141 11.73 -0.26 2.54
N VAL A 142 10.72 -1.10 2.76
CA VAL A 142 9.96 -1.78 1.70
C VAL A 142 9.25 -0.76 0.82
N ALA A 143 8.48 0.15 1.41
CA ALA A 143 7.68 1.13 0.68
C ALA A 143 8.57 2.04 -0.19
N TRP A 144 9.69 2.53 0.35
CA TRP A 144 10.63 3.35 -0.40
C TRP A 144 11.39 2.55 -1.47
N ALA A 145 11.64 1.25 -1.28
CA ALA A 145 12.38 0.42 -2.23
C ALA A 145 11.53 -0.08 -3.42
N ALA A 146 10.21 0.00 -3.36
CA ALA A 146 9.34 -0.34 -4.48
C ALA A 146 9.49 0.70 -5.61
N ASP A 147 9.53 0.23 -6.85
CA ASP A 147 9.58 1.11 -8.03
C ASP A 147 8.23 1.85 -8.21
N ALA A 148 7.12 1.20 -7.85
CA ALA A 148 5.81 1.82 -7.76
C ALA A 148 4.94 1.21 -6.64
N ILE A 149 4.09 2.04 -6.01
CA ILE A 149 3.01 1.60 -5.12
C ILE A 149 1.67 1.99 -5.73
N LEU A 150 0.76 1.03 -5.86
CA LEU A 150 -0.57 1.22 -6.42
C LEU A 150 -1.59 1.32 -5.30
N CYS A 151 -2.26 2.46 -5.23
CA CYS A 151 -3.38 2.72 -4.36
C CYS A 151 -4.68 2.68 -5.17
N THR A 152 -5.77 2.32 -4.53
CA THR A 152 -7.09 2.24 -5.18
C THR A 152 -7.81 3.58 -5.25
N THR A 153 -7.43 4.52 -4.38
CA THR A 153 -8.02 5.85 -4.29
C THR A 153 -6.96 6.94 -4.08
N SER A 154 -7.31 8.17 -4.41
CA SER A 154 -6.52 9.38 -4.13
C SER A 154 -6.37 9.66 -2.64
N THR A 155 -7.34 9.26 -1.81
CA THR A 155 -7.25 9.34 -0.34
C THR A 155 -6.17 8.38 0.18
N GLU A 156 -6.19 7.12 -0.29
CA GLU A 156 -5.18 6.11 0.06
C GLU A 156 -3.78 6.56 -0.38
N GLN A 157 -3.65 7.08 -1.61
CA GLN A 157 -2.38 7.62 -2.13
C GLN A 157 -1.80 8.70 -1.21
N LYS A 158 -2.62 9.66 -0.76
CA LYS A 158 -2.17 10.71 0.16
C LYS A 158 -1.71 10.13 1.50
N ARG A 159 -2.45 9.16 2.04
CA ARG A 159 -2.10 8.49 3.30
C ARG A 159 -0.78 7.72 3.17
N VAL A 160 -0.59 6.94 2.11
CA VAL A 160 0.65 6.19 1.84
C VAL A 160 1.83 7.13 1.64
N ARG A 161 1.68 8.19 0.82
CA ARG A 161 2.74 9.20 0.63
C ARG A 161 3.16 9.85 1.93
N LYS A 162 2.19 10.23 2.77
CA LYS A 162 2.46 10.84 4.09
C LYS A 162 3.14 9.86 5.04
N ALA A 163 2.67 8.62 5.11
CA ALA A 163 3.17 7.61 6.05
C ALA A 163 4.63 7.21 5.79
N PHE A 164 5.05 7.20 4.52
CA PHE A 164 6.37 6.73 4.10
C PHE A 164 7.24 7.80 3.45
N ASN A 165 6.81 9.07 3.50
CA ASN A 165 7.49 10.20 2.87
C ASN A 165 7.83 9.93 1.38
N LEU A 166 6.83 9.49 0.62
CA LEU A 166 6.97 9.12 -0.80
C LEU A 166 6.42 10.21 -1.73
N GLY A 167 7.02 10.31 -2.91
CA GLY A 167 6.68 11.27 -3.94
C GLY A 167 5.85 10.64 -5.08
N PRO A 168 6.20 10.93 -6.36
CA PRO A 168 5.45 10.47 -7.53
C PRO A 168 5.34 8.95 -7.73
N THR A 169 6.16 8.14 -7.05
CA THR A 169 6.15 6.66 -7.15
C THR A 169 4.89 6.00 -6.59
N VAL A 170 4.01 6.75 -5.93
CA VAL A 170 2.70 6.26 -5.47
C VAL A 170 1.64 6.70 -6.47
N HIS A 171 0.94 5.74 -7.07
CA HIS A 171 -0.03 5.92 -8.15
C HIS A 171 -1.44 5.55 -7.69
N VAL A 172 -2.46 6.17 -8.28
CA VAL A 172 -3.84 5.72 -8.15
C VAL A 172 -4.18 4.85 -9.36
N MET A 173 -4.62 3.63 -9.10
CA MET A 173 -5.11 2.67 -10.08
C MET A 173 -6.47 2.18 -9.60
N SER A 174 -7.53 2.63 -10.26
CA SER A 174 -8.89 2.23 -9.87
C SER A 174 -9.06 0.73 -9.99
N PRO A 175 -9.80 0.09 -9.06
CA PRO A 175 -10.10 -1.33 -9.17
C PRO A 175 -11.04 -1.59 -10.35
N GLY A 176 -11.09 -2.85 -10.78
CA GLY A 176 -12.08 -3.30 -11.75
C GLY A 176 -13.33 -3.85 -11.09
N LEU A 177 -14.44 -3.73 -11.81
CA LEU A 177 -15.59 -4.60 -11.68
C LEU A 177 -15.34 -5.83 -12.54
N GLU A 178 -15.68 -7.00 -12.01
CA GLU A 178 -16.02 -8.11 -12.89
C GLU A 178 -17.18 -7.63 -13.76
N GLN A 179 -17.16 -7.94 -15.06
CA GLN A 179 -18.39 -7.88 -15.84
C GLN A 179 -19.33 -8.88 -15.17
N LEU A 180 -20.11 -8.42 -14.19
CA LEU A 180 -21.27 -9.12 -13.66
C LEU A 180 -22.05 -9.49 -14.91
N HIS A 181 -21.92 -10.75 -15.32
CA HIS A 181 -22.17 -11.20 -16.68
C HIS A 181 -23.39 -10.49 -17.25
N SER A 182 -23.20 -9.98 -18.47
CA SER A 182 -24.24 -9.50 -19.36
C SER A 182 -25.53 -10.33 -19.22
N GLU A 183 -26.40 -9.87 -18.34
CA GLU A 183 -27.83 -9.91 -18.56
C GLU A 183 -28.21 -8.53 -19.09
N GLN A 184 -27.61 -8.16 -20.24
CA GLN A 184 -28.32 -7.29 -21.16
C GLN A 184 -29.64 -8.01 -21.50
N GLY A 185 -30.71 -7.66 -20.81
CA GLY A 185 -32.06 -8.08 -21.20
C GLY A 185 -32.96 -8.69 -20.12
N GLN A 186 -32.56 -8.84 -18.86
CA GLN A 186 -33.57 -9.11 -17.83
C GLN A 186 -34.30 -7.81 -17.49
N GLN A 187 -35.49 -7.68 -18.07
CA GLN A 187 -36.48 -6.64 -17.81
C GLN A 187 -36.45 -6.14 -16.35
N LEU A 188 -36.17 -4.85 -16.19
CA LEU A 188 -36.32 -4.05 -14.96
C LEU A 188 -37.80 -3.92 -14.51
N THR A 189 -38.62 -4.95 -14.71
CA THR A 189 -40.07 -4.93 -14.45
C THR A 189 -40.43 -5.37 -13.04
N LYS A 190 -39.49 -5.94 -12.27
CA LYS A 190 -39.71 -6.29 -10.86
C LYS A 190 -39.40 -5.10 -9.95
N GLN A 191 -40.36 -4.70 -9.12
CA GLN A 191 -40.18 -3.69 -8.09
C GLN A 191 -39.07 -4.15 -7.12
N ARG A 192 -37.93 -3.45 -7.12
CA ARG A 192 -36.80 -3.70 -6.22
C ARG A 192 -37.22 -3.44 -4.78
N LYS A 193 -36.78 -4.29 -3.85
CA LYS A 193 -37.17 -4.20 -2.43
C LYS A 193 -36.02 -4.56 -1.52
N GLY A 194 -35.99 -3.90 -0.37
CA GLY A 194 -35.05 -4.20 0.70
C GLY A 194 -33.64 -3.69 0.45
N TRP A 195 -32.85 -3.73 1.52
CA TRP A 195 -31.51 -3.19 1.58
C TRP A 195 -30.52 -4.27 2.00
N LEU A 196 -29.29 -4.19 1.50
CA LEU A 196 -28.25 -5.18 1.76
C LEU A 196 -27.08 -4.59 2.54
N VAL A 197 -26.48 -5.41 3.41
CA VAL A 197 -25.12 -5.22 3.93
C VAL A 197 -24.33 -6.48 3.59
N ILE A 198 -23.33 -6.36 2.74
CA ILE A 198 -22.59 -7.50 2.19
C ILE A 198 -21.16 -7.51 2.74
N GLY A 199 -20.73 -8.66 3.27
CA GLY A 199 -19.37 -8.88 3.73
C GLY A 199 -19.31 -9.75 4.97
N ARG A 200 -18.11 -10.29 5.25
CA ARG A 200 -17.88 -11.10 6.46
C ARG A 200 -18.26 -10.33 7.72
N ILE A 201 -18.82 -11.01 8.71
CA ILE A 201 -19.17 -10.43 10.00
C ILE A 201 -17.90 -10.22 10.82
N GLU A 202 -17.40 -8.99 10.81
CA GLU A 202 -16.13 -8.55 11.41
C GLU A 202 -16.25 -7.08 11.84
N GLY A 203 -15.59 -6.70 12.93
CA GLY A 203 -15.84 -5.39 13.55
C GLY A 203 -15.54 -4.17 12.67
N ILE A 204 -14.58 -4.27 11.74
CA ILE A 204 -14.26 -3.18 10.81
C ILE A 204 -15.39 -2.91 9.81
N LYS A 205 -16.24 -3.90 9.53
CA LYS A 205 -17.41 -3.79 8.63
C LYS A 205 -18.65 -3.22 9.31
N ASN A 206 -18.60 -3.05 10.64
CA ASN A 206 -19.56 -2.27 11.41
C ASN A 206 -21.04 -2.69 11.29
N GLN A 207 -21.32 -3.98 11.11
CA GLN A 207 -22.69 -4.47 10.90
C GLN A 207 -23.60 -4.27 12.12
N VAL A 208 -23.02 -4.19 13.32
CA VAL A 208 -23.75 -3.91 14.57
C VAL A 208 -24.48 -2.56 14.50
N GLU A 209 -23.81 -1.51 14.04
CA GLU A 209 -24.41 -0.17 13.95
C GLU A 209 -25.48 -0.10 12.87
N ALA A 210 -25.32 -0.83 11.76
CA ALA A 210 -26.37 -0.96 10.75
C ALA A 210 -27.63 -1.67 11.30
N ALA A 211 -27.47 -2.72 12.12
CA ALA A 211 -28.61 -3.38 12.75
C ALA A 211 -29.35 -2.44 13.72
N LYS A 212 -28.61 -1.68 14.55
CA LYS A 212 -29.17 -0.67 15.44
C LYS A 212 -29.90 0.44 14.68
N ALA A 213 -29.32 0.93 13.57
CA ALA A 213 -29.94 1.92 12.69
C ALA A 213 -31.31 1.43 12.19
N TRP A 214 -31.41 0.15 11.81
CA TRP A 214 -32.68 -0.44 11.41
C TRP A 214 -33.70 -0.53 12.55
N GLY A 215 -33.24 -0.77 13.79
CA GLY A 215 -34.09 -0.66 14.98
C GLY A 215 -34.67 0.75 15.16
N HIS A 216 -33.84 1.80 15.02
CA HIS A 216 -34.30 3.19 15.10
C HIS A 216 -35.27 3.55 13.98
N LEU A 217 -35.03 3.07 12.76
CA LEU A 217 -35.93 3.28 11.62
C LEU A 217 -37.28 2.59 11.83
N ALA A 218 -37.30 1.38 12.38
CA ALA A 218 -38.54 0.66 12.68
C ALA A 218 -39.38 1.39 13.74
N GLN A 219 -38.76 1.94 14.79
CA GLN A 219 -39.45 2.79 15.77
C GLN A 219 -40.07 4.05 15.14
N ARG A 220 -39.51 4.52 14.02
CA ARG A 220 -40.03 5.64 13.22
C ARG A 220 -41.04 5.21 12.16
N GLY A 221 -41.48 3.95 12.17
CA GLY A 221 -42.50 3.39 11.27
C GLY A 221 -41.96 2.87 9.92
N SER A 222 -40.64 2.68 9.77
CA SER A 222 -40.08 2.10 8.55
C SER A 222 -40.32 0.59 8.46
N GLU A 223 -40.88 0.15 7.33
CA GLU A 223 -41.15 -1.26 7.02
C GLU A 223 -40.07 -1.90 6.12
N ALA A 224 -38.95 -1.21 5.89
CA ALA A 224 -37.89 -1.65 4.99
C ALA A 224 -37.17 -2.90 5.53
N LEU A 225 -36.97 -3.89 4.66
CA LEU A 225 -36.18 -5.09 4.98
C LEU A 225 -34.67 -4.80 4.88
N LEU A 226 -33.89 -5.21 5.88
CA LEU A 226 -32.43 -5.28 5.81
C LEU A 226 -31.96 -6.73 5.79
N THR A 227 -31.13 -7.08 4.82
CA THR A 227 -30.50 -8.40 4.73
C THR A 227 -29.00 -8.27 4.87
N PHE A 228 -28.44 -8.92 5.90
CA PHE A 228 -27.01 -9.14 6.03
C PHE A 228 -26.62 -10.40 5.26
N MET A 229 -25.62 -10.30 4.39
CA MET A 229 -25.11 -11.44 3.63
C MET A 229 -23.62 -11.63 3.90
N GLY A 230 -23.28 -12.70 4.62
CA GLY A 230 -21.88 -13.02 4.94
C GLY A 230 -21.71 -13.86 6.18
N ASP A 231 -20.64 -14.65 6.18
CA ASP A 231 -20.30 -15.54 7.28
C ASP A 231 -19.49 -14.84 8.37
N GLN A 232 -19.49 -15.45 9.55
CA GLN A 232 -18.66 -15.04 10.66
C GLN A 232 -17.15 -15.13 10.31
N ALA A 233 -16.42 -14.04 10.52
CA ALA A 233 -14.97 -14.05 10.35
C ALA A 233 -14.28 -14.91 11.43
N PRO A 234 -13.21 -15.66 11.08
CA PRO A 234 -12.42 -16.41 12.06
C PRO A 234 -11.87 -15.50 13.16
N ASN A 235 -11.90 -15.96 14.42
CA ASN A 235 -11.45 -15.18 15.59
C ASN A 235 -12.27 -13.92 15.91
N HIS A 236 -13.48 -13.73 15.36
CA HIS A 236 -14.35 -12.57 15.67
C HIS A 236 -15.57 -12.91 16.55
N SER A 237 -15.50 -13.96 17.39
CA SER A 237 -16.62 -14.46 18.21
C SER A 237 -17.31 -13.40 19.08
N LYS A 238 -16.55 -12.51 19.74
CA LYS A 238 -17.12 -11.41 20.54
C LYS A 238 -17.97 -10.46 19.68
N HIS A 239 -17.48 -10.11 18.50
CA HIS A 239 -18.20 -9.23 17.57
C HIS A 239 -19.45 -9.93 17.02
N SER A 240 -19.36 -11.20 16.63
CA SER A 240 -20.51 -11.96 16.16
C SER A 240 -21.59 -12.13 17.23
N LYS A 241 -21.23 -12.23 18.51
CA LYS A 241 -22.19 -12.21 19.62
C LYS A 241 -22.90 -10.84 19.72
N ALA A 242 -22.15 -9.75 19.69
CA ALA A 242 -22.72 -8.40 19.69
C ALA A 242 -23.63 -8.14 18.48
N PHE A 243 -23.26 -8.67 17.31
CA PHE A 243 -24.07 -8.61 16.09
C PHE A 243 -25.41 -9.33 16.23
N ARG A 244 -25.43 -10.56 16.75
CA ARG A 244 -26.69 -11.28 17.03
C ARG A 244 -27.59 -10.51 18.00
N GLN A 245 -27.01 -10.02 19.11
CA GLN A 245 -27.74 -9.21 20.09
C GLN A 245 -28.35 -7.95 19.48
N ALA A 246 -27.60 -7.26 18.61
CA ALA A 246 -28.11 -6.07 17.92
C ALA A 246 -29.26 -6.39 16.95
N ILE A 247 -29.20 -7.53 16.24
CA ILE A 247 -30.32 -8.01 15.41
C ILE A 247 -31.55 -8.29 16.27
N ASP A 248 -31.40 -9.03 17.38
CA ASP A 248 -32.50 -9.40 18.26
C ASP A 248 -33.18 -8.15 18.84
N GLN A 249 -32.38 -7.18 19.30
CA GLN A 249 -32.87 -5.92 19.81
C GLN A 249 -33.59 -5.09 18.73
N ALA A 250 -33.04 -5.02 17.52
CA ALA A 250 -33.69 -4.32 16.41
C ALA A 250 -35.03 -4.96 16.03
N LYS A 251 -35.10 -6.31 16.02
CA LYS A 251 -36.35 -7.05 15.78
C LYS A 251 -37.39 -6.81 16.86
N HIS A 252 -36.99 -6.71 18.14
CA HIS A 252 -37.89 -6.31 19.22
C HIS A 252 -38.49 -4.92 19.01
N HIS A 253 -37.77 -4.02 18.35
CA HIS A 253 -38.27 -2.71 17.95
C HIS A 253 -39.08 -2.72 16.63
N GLY A 254 -39.41 -3.89 16.10
CA GLY A 254 -40.20 -4.05 14.87
C GLY A 254 -39.39 -4.11 13.58
N ALA A 255 -38.05 -4.08 13.63
CA ALA A 255 -37.24 -4.07 12.42
C ALA A 255 -37.29 -5.41 11.67
N LYS A 256 -37.48 -5.35 10.35
CA LYS A 256 -37.39 -6.51 9.47
C LYS A 256 -35.92 -6.74 9.10
N ILE A 257 -35.30 -7.73 9.74
CA ILE A 257 -33.89 -8.08 9.50
C ILE A 257 -33.73 -9.57 9.20
N GLN A 258 -32.97 -9.88 8.15
CA GLN A 258 -32.52 -11.22 7.79
C GLN A 258 -30.98 -11.31 7.81
N TRP A 259 -30.46 -12.49 8.14
CA TRP A 259 -29.03 -12.80 8.04
C TRP A 259 -28.87 -14.10 7.26
N LEU A 260 -28.23 -14.01 6.10
CA LEU A 260 -27.91 -15.10 5.21
C LEU A 260 -26.41 -15.41 5.27
N SER A 261 -26.06 -16.67 5.04
CA SER A 261 -24.67 -17.09 4.89
C SER A 261 -23.98 -16.40 3.70
N ALA A 262 -22.65 -16.45 3.66
CA ALA A 262 -21.94 -16.02 2.47
C ALA A 262 -22.40 -16.83 1.26
N GLY A 263 -22.70 -16.14 0.15
CA GLY A 263 -23.00 -16.76 -1.12
C GLY A 263 -21.80 -16.71 -2.08
N THR A 264 -21.96 -17.36 -3.22
CA THR A 264 -21.06 -17.25 -4.37
C THR A 264 -21.15 -15.85 -4.99
N ALA A 265 -20.21 -15.51 -5.88
CA ALA A 265 -20.27 -14.26 -6.64
C ALA A 265 -21.59 -14.11 -7.43
N ARG A 266 -22.16 -15.24 -7.90
CA ARG A 266 -23.46 -15.28 -8.57
C ARG A 266 -24.60 -14.91 -7.61
N ASP A 267 -24.60 -15.49 -6.41
CA ASP A 267 -25.63 -15.22 -5.40
C ASP A 267 -25.60 -13.74 -4.97
N VAL A 268 -24.39 -13.17 -4.82
CA VAL A 268 -24.21 -11.73 -4.52
C VAL A 268 -24.74 -10.88 -5.69
N SER A 269 -24.40 -11.22 -6.93
CA SER A 269 -24.89 -10.51 -8.12
C SER A 269 -26.41 -10.53 -8.24
N GLU A 270 -27.05 -11.67 -7.92
CA GLU A 270 -28.50 -11.82 -7.93
C GLU A 270 -29.16 -11.04 -6.79
N ALA A 271 -28.60 -11.08 -5.58
CA ALA A 271 -29.08 -10.27 -4.48
C ALA A 271 -29.04 -8.77 -4.82
N LEU A 272 -27.94 -8.31 -5.43
CA LEU A 272 -27.79 -6.92 -5.88
C LEU A 272 -28.81 -6.54 -6.97
N SER A 273 -29.15 -7.44 -7.91
CA SER A 273 -30.13 -7.11 -8.96
C SER A 273 -31.56 -6.93 -8.44
N GLN A 274 -31.88 -7.55 -7.29
CA GLN A 274 -33.21 -7.52 -6.67
C GLN A 274 -33.35 -6.45 -5.58
N ALA A 275 -32.24 -6.00 -4.98
CA ALA A 275 -32.23 -5.04 -3.89
C ALA A 275 -32.54 -3.60 -4.34
N GLU A 276 -33.21 -2.84 -3.47
CA GLU A 276 -33.39 -1.40 -3.65
C GLU A 276 -32.08 -0.64 -3.40
N GLY A 277 -31.36 -1.02 -2.33
CA GLY A 277 -30.12 -0.35 -1.96
C GLY A 277 -29.15 -1.20 -1.17
N VAL A 278 -27.94 -0.67 -0.99
CA VAL A 278 -26.85 -1.29 -0.27
C VAL A 278 -26.26 -0.29 0.73
N ILE A 279 -25.93 -0.78 1.91
CA ILE A 279 -25.29 -0.01 2.97
C ILE A 279 -23.91 -0.57 3.22
N ILE A 280 -22.92 0.32 3.23
CA ILE A 280 -21.53 0.01 3.50
C ILE A 280 -21.13 0.84 4.72
N PRO A 281 -21.45 0.36 5.94
CA PRO A 281 -21.31 1.13 7.17
C PRO A 281 -19.89 1.05 7.76
N SER A 282 -18.94 0.47 7.03
CA SER A 282 -17.60 0.12 7.49
C SER A 282 -16.89 1.27 8.20
N LEU A 283 -16.17 0.92 9.27
CA LEU A 283 -15.27 1.85 9.98
C LEU A 283 -14.04 2.21 9.14
N PHE A 284 -13.70 1.38 8.16
CA PHE A 284 -12.65 1.62 7.18
C PHE A 284 -12.84 0.69 5.97
N GLU A 285 -12.61 1.22 4.77
CA GLU A 285 -12.46 0.46 3.52
C GLU A 285 -11.31 1.09 2.72
N THR A 286 -10.49 0.28 2.05
CA THR A 286 -9.55 0.82 1.06
C THR A 286 -10.32 1.35 -0.16
N PHE A 287 -11.21 0.53 -0.73
CA PHE A 287 -12.12 0.97 -1.79
C PHE A 287 -13.57 0.55 -1.53
N GLY A 288 -13.79 -0.69 -1.09
CA GLY A 288 -15.14 -1.26 -0.95
C GLY A 288 -15.77 -1.57 -2.31
N LEU A 289 -15.32 -2.65 -2.96
CA LEU A 289 -15.79 -3.06 -4.30
C LEU A 289 -17.32 -3.21 -4.37
N VAL A 290 -17.95 -3.63 -3.27
CA VAL A 290 -19.41 -3.73 -3.14
C VAL A 290 -20.12 -2.42 -3.53
N ALA A 291 -19.51 -1.25 -3.30
CA ALA A 291 -20.10 0.04 -3.66
C ALA A 291 -20.28 0.16 -5.18
N ILE A 292 -19.22 -0.11 -5.94
CA ILE A 292 -19.25 -0.03 -7.40
C ILE A 292 -20.02 -1.20 -8.03
N GLU A 293 -20.03 -2.37 -7.39
CA GLU A 293 -20.86 -3.51 -7.82
C GLU A 293 -22.36 -3.19 -7.68
N ALA A 294 -22.75 -2.60 -6.55
CA ALA A 294 -24.12 -2.17 -6.29
C ALA A 294 -24.55 -1.06 -7.24
N LEU A 295 -23.71 -0.04 -7.44
CA LEU A 295 -23.99 1.04 -8.41
C LEU A 295 -24.13 0.51 -9.84
N ALA A 296 -23.28 -0.43 -10.25
CA ALA A 296 -23.37 -1.07 -11.57
C ALA A 296 -24.66 -1.89 -11.76
N LYS A 297 -25.24 -2.41 -10.68
CA LYS A 297 -26.57 -3.05 -10.68
C LYS A 297 -27.71 -2.06 -10.49
N GLY A 298 -27.45 -0.76 -10.37
CA GLY A 298 -28.46 0.29 -10.22
C GLY A 298 -29.04 0.43 -8.81
N CYS A 299 -28.38 -0.13 -7.79
CA CYS A 299 -28.79 0.04 -6.39
C CYS A 299 -28.53 1.48 -5.92
N LYS A 300 -29.38 1.96 -5.02
CA LYS A 300 -29.03 3.09 -4.15
C LYS A 300 -27.89 2.67 -3.21
N VAL A 301 -26.92 3.52 -2.96
CA VAL A 301 -25.79 3.18 -2.07
C VAL A 301 -25.64 4.20 -0.96
N ILE A 302 -25.64 3.73 0.28
CA ILE A 302 -25.23 4.50 1.47
C ILE A 302 -23.82 4.04 1.85
N LEU A 303 -22.85 4.95 1.76
CA LEU A 303 -21.44 4.68 2.00
C LEU A 303 -20.94 5.47 3.21
N SER A 304 -20.28 4.78 4.14
CA SER A 304 -19.57 5.42 5.26
C SER A 304 -18.54 6.44 4.78
N ASN A 305 -18.51 7.61 5.40
CA ASN A 305 -17.51 8.65 5.17
C ASN A 305 -16.07 8.20 5.54
N ASN A 306 -15.92 7.08 6.26
CA ASN A 306 -14.62 6.49 6.58
C ASN A 306 -14.07 5.55 5.49
N ALA A 307 -14.82 5.26 4.43
CA ALA A 307 -14.28 4.57 3.26
C ALA A 307 -13.34 5.51 2.51
N GLU A 308 -12.14 5.06 2.13
CA GLU A 308 -11.20 5.92 1.40
C GLU A 308 -11.72 6.33 0.01
N SER A 309 -12.65 5.55 -0.55
CA SER A 309 -13.38 5.82 -1.79
C SER A 309 -14.50 6.83 -1.65
N ALA A 310 -14.86 7.27 -0.44
CA ALA A 310 -15.98 8.18 -0.20
C ALA A 310 -15.91 9.45 -1.06
N LYS A 311 -14.71 10.04 -1.19
CA LYS A 311 -14.48 11.22 -2.02
C LYS A 311 -14.71 10.97 -3.52
N GLU A 312 -14.32 9.81 -4.02
CA GLU A 312 -14.43 9.46 -5.44
C GLU A 312 -15.85 9.04 -5.81
N LEU A 313 -16.57 8.46 -4.84
CA LEU A 313 -17.92 7.93 -5.04
C LEU A 313 -19.03 8.89 -4.60
N GLU A 314 -18.74 9.98 -3.90
CA GLU A 314 -19.69 11.01 -3.45
C GLU A 314 -20.72 11.45 -4.51
N PRO A 315 -20.36 11.63 -5.81
CA PRO A 315 -21.33 11.99 -6.83
C PRO A 315 -22.42 10.93 -7.09
N TYR A 316 -22.17 9.67 -6.73
CA TYR A 316 -23.02 8.51 -7.03
C TYR A 316 -23.72 7.94 -5.79
N VAL A 317 -23.20 8.21 -4.59
CA VAL A 317 -23.67 7.60 -3.32
C VAL A 317 -24.17 8.63 -2.34
N ALA A 318 -24.98 8.21 -1.37
CA ALA A 318 -25.25 8.97 -0.16
C ALA A 318 -24.16 8.66 0.88
N LEU A 319 -23.55 9.69 1.46
CA LEU A 319 -22.55 9.50 2.52
C LEU A 319 -23.23 9.46 3.89
N CYS A 320 -22.70 8.65 4.81
CA CYS A 320 -23.16 8.61 6.20
C CYS A 320 -22.00 8.63 7.20
N ASN A 321 -22.28 9.10 8.42
CA ASN A 321 -21.46 8.76 9.58
C ASN A 321 -21.75 7.28 9.93
N PRO A 322 -20.73 6.44 10.20
CA PRO A 322 -20.89 5.01 10.48
C PRO A 322 -21.66 4.67 11.77
N GLU A 323 -22.02 5.64 12.61
CA GLU A 323 -22.87 5.42 13.78
C GLU A 323 -24.34 5.16 13.39
N ALA A 324 -25.08 4.43 14.23
CA ALA A 324 -26.48 4.04 13.94
C ALA A 324 -27.39 5.22 13.56
N GLU A 325 -27.26 6.36 14.25
CA GLU A 325 -28.03 7.57 13.95
C GLU A 325 -27.66 8.17 12.59
N GLY A 326 -26.37 8.19 12.25
CA GLY A 326 -25.87 8.68 10.97
C GLY A 326 -26.32 7.82 9.79
N ILE A 327 -26.31 6.49 9.96
CA ILE A 327 -26.83 5.55 8.97
C ILE A 327 -28.35 5.76 8.78
N ALA A 328 -29.11 5.87 9.88
CA ALA A 328 -30.56 6.08 9.82
C ALA A 328 -30.93 7.43 9.19
N ALA A 329 -30.19 8.49 9.50
CA ALA A 329 -30.37 9.81 8.89
C ALA A 329 -30.13 9.78 7.38
N ALA A 330 -29.03 9.17 6.94
CA ALA A 330 -28.72 9.03 5.52
C ALA A 330 -29.80 8.22 4.79
N PHE A 331 -30.31 7.14 5.40
CA PHE A 331 -31.41 6.37 4.82
C PHE A 331 -32.68 7.20 4.62
N SER A 332 -33.07 8.00 5.61
CA SER A 332 -34.31 8.77 5.57
C SER A 332 -34.24 10.04 4.71
N GLN A 333 -33.05 10.65 4.59
CA GLN A 333 -32.90 12.00 4.05
C GLN A 333 -32.16 12.06 2.71
N ALA A 334 -31.53 10.96 2.27
CA ALA A 334 -30.76 10.98 1.03
C ALA A 334 -31.63 11.19 -0.20
N ASP A 335 -31.36 12.27 -0.93
CA ASP A 335 -31.90 12.48 -2.26
C ASP A 335 -31.06 11.73 -3.31
N PHE A 336 -31.45 10.48 -3.55
CA PHE A 336 -30.85 9.66 -4.60
C PHE A 336 -31.18 10.13 -6.02
N SER A 337 -32.22 10.95 -6.21
CA SER A 337 -32.59 11.47 -7.54
C SER A 337 -31.60 12.54 -8.03
N SER A 338 -30.93 13.23 -7.10
CA SER A 338 -29.86 14.19 -7.40
C SER A 338 -28.51 13.56 -7.79
N LYS A 339 -28.35 12.23 -7.64
CA LYS A 339 -27.07 11.55 -7.85
C LYS A 339 -26.78 11.33 -9.34
N LYS A 340 -25.50 11.43 -9.71
CA LYS A 340 -25.07 11.22 -11.10
C LYS A 340 -25.26 9.76 -11.51
N PRO A 341 -25.54 9.47 -12.79
CA PRO A 341 -25.52 8.10 -13.29
C PRO A 341 -24.11 7.53 -13.16
N PHE A 342 -24.01 6.28 -12.68
CA PHE A 342 -22.74 5.59 -12.53
C PHE A 342 -22.34 4.90 -13.82
N ASP A 343 -21.16 5.25 -14.35
CA ASP A 343 -20.59 4.60 -15.53
C ASP A 343 -19.58 3.52 -15.10
N ALA A 344 -20.05 2.27 -15.12
CA ALA A 344 -19.25 1.09 -14.82
C ALA A 344 -18.08 0.87 -15.80
N SER A 345 -18.10 1.49 -16.99
CA SER A 345 -17.01 1.35 -17.96
C SER A 345 -15.69 1.89 -17.41
N ASN A 346 -15.73 2.81 -16.43
CA ASN A 346 -14.54 3.37 -15.79
C ASN A 346 -13.86 2.41 -14.81
N TYR A 347 -14.54 1.34 -14.41
CA TYR A 347 -14.06 0.36 -13.43
C TYR A 347 -13.93 -1.00 -14.09
N GLN A 348 -12.91 -1.18 -14.93
CA GLN A 348 -12.65 -2.44 -15.65
C GLN A 348 -11.25 -2.94 -15.35
N TRP A 349 -11.11 -4.24 -15.04
CA TRP A 349 -9.81 -4.86 -14.78
C TRP A 349 -8.83 -4.72 -15.95
N LEU A 350 -9.32 -4.72 -17.19
CA LEU A 350 -8.50 -4.49 -18.38
C LEU A 350 -7.91 -3.07 -18.41
N LYS A 351 -8.69 -2.06 -17.97
CA LYS A 351 -8.18 -0.69 -17.81
C LYS A 351 -7.14 -0.61 -16.69
N SER A 352 -7.38 -1.27 -15.55
CA SER A 352 -6.39 -1.34 -14.46
C SER A 352 -5.09 -2.01 -14.91
N ALA A 353 -5.16 -3.11 -15.66
CA ALA A 353 -4.00 -3.78 -16.22
C ALA A 353 -3.24 -2.91 -17.25
N SER A 354 -3.96 -2.16 -18.08
CA SER A 354 -3.36 -1.20 -19.02
C SER A 354 -2.68 -0.03 -18.29
N GLN A 355 -3.28 0.46 -17.21
CA GLN A 355 -2.67 1.46 -16.33
C GLN A 355 -1.40 0.94 -15.67
N LEU A 356 -1.40 -0.31 -15.18
CA LEU A 356 -0.20 -0.96 -14.64
C LEU A 356 0.92 -1.03 -15.67
N GLU A 357 0.63 -1.42 -16.91
CA GLU A 357 1.62 -1.42 -18.00
C GLU A 357 2.19 -0.02 -18.23
N GLY A 358 1.33 1.01 -18.27
CA GLY A 358 1.75 2.40 -18.37
C GLY A 358 2.67 2.82 -17.22
N ILE A 359 2.32 2.48 -15.98
CA ILE A 359 3.12 2.80 -14.78
C ILE A 359 4.49 2.13 -14.87
N VAL A 360 4.53 0.82 -15.15
CA VAL A 360 5.77 0.04 -15.24
C VAL A 360 6.71 0.62 -16.31
N LYS A 361 6.20 1.01 -17.48
CA LYS A 361 7.00 1.59 -18.57
C LYS A 361 7.63 2.94 -18.20
N HIS A 362 7.06 3.67 -17.24
CA HIS A 362 7.50 5.01 -16.85
C HIS A 362 8.13 5.07 -15.45
N CYS A 363 8.31 3.92 -14.78
CA CYS A 363 9.04 3.84 -13.53
C CYS A 363 10.44 4.44 -13.70
N GLN A 364 10.79 5.38 -12.82
CA GLN A 364 12.09 6.03 -12.87
C GLN A 364 13.16 5.19 -12.15
N PRO A 365 14.42 5.26 -12.60
CA PRO A 365 15.53 4.60 -11.93
C PRO A 365 15.73 5.06 -10.48
N PHE A 366 16.37 4.20 -9.69
CA PHE A 366 16.90 4.51 -8.38
C PHE A 366 18.34 5.06 -8.51
N VAL A 367 18.56 6.28 -8.01
CA VAL A 367 19.86 6.95 -7.98
C VAL A 367 20.38 7.07 -6.54
N ALA A 368 21.65 6.74 -6.33
CA ALA A 368 22.36 7.04 -5.08
C ALA A 368 23.35 8.19 -5.28
N ILE A 369 23.48 9.04 -4.26
CA ILE A 369 24.42 10.17 -4.21
C ILE A 369 25.33 10.02 -2.97
N SER A 370 26.64 10.15 -3.15
CA SER A 370 27.64 10.13 -2.07
C SER A 370 28.71 11.21 -2.25
N GLY A 371 29.61 11.34 -1.26
CA GLY A 371 30.75 12.25 -1.33
C GLY A 371 30.43 13.71 -1.00
N SER A 372 29.27 13.95 -0.36
CA SER A 372 28.91 15.22 0.25
C SER A 372 28.76 15.04 1.77
N ARG A 373 28.93 16.11 2.54
CA ARG A 373 28.58 16.11 3.97
C ARG A 373 27.08 15.92 4.20
N GLY A 374 26.25 16.14 3.18
CA GLY A 374 24.87 15.68 3.10
C GLY A 374 23.82 16.79 3.12
N LEU A 375 22.58 16.40 3.43
CA LEU A 375 21.40 17.27 3.40
C LEU A 375 20.91 17.68 4.80
N PRO A 376 20.31 18.87 4.96
CA PRO A 376 20.20 19.97 3.98
C PRO A 376 21.51 20.75 3.79
N ASN A 377 21.61 21.54 2.71
CA ASN A 377 22.76 22.40 2.44
C ASN A 377 23.01 23.40 3.59
N ARG A 378 24.29 23.59 3.90
CA ARG A 378 24.77 24.57 4.89
C ARG A 378 26.02 25.33 4.46
N HIS A 379 26.71 24.85 3.42
CA HIS A 379 28.09 25.24 3.14
C HIS A 379 28.30 25.68 1.68
N GLY A 380 27.26 25.60 0.84
CA GLY A 380 27.33 25.91 -0.59
C GLY A 380 28.01 24.78 -1.37
N GLY A 381 28.37 25.03 -2.63
CA GLY A 381 29.15 24.09 -3.45
C GLY A 381 28.41 22.77 -3.71
N TYR A 382 29.05 21.64 -3.40
CA TYR A 382 28.45 20.32 -3.62
C TYR A 382 27.17 20.09 -2.83
N GLU A 383 27.11 20.51 -1.57
CA GLU A 383 25.91 20.34 -0.74
C GLU A 383 24.70 21.03 -1.36
N GLU A 384 24.90 22.21 -1.97
CA GLU A 384 23.85 22.95 -2.68
C GLU A 384 23.39 22.19 -3.93
N MET A 385 24.35 21.73 -4.75
CA MET A 385 24.06 20.93 -5.93
C MET A 385 23.30 19.65 -5.57
N VAL A 386 23.74 18.91 -4.54
CA VAL A 386 23.09 17.68 -4.07
C VAL A 386 21.65 17.97 -3.68
N GLU A 387 21.39 19.05 -2.94
CA GLU A 387 20.04 19.40 -2.52
C GLU A 387 19.12 19.68 -3.71
N HIS A 388 19.55 20.50 -4.65
CA HIS A 388 18.74 20.84 -5.83
C HIS A 388 18.55 19.65 -6.77
N VAL A 389 19.61 18.89 -7.05
CA VAL A 389 19.56 17.71 -7.92
C VAL A 389 18.70 16.61 -7.29
N ALA A 390 18.90 16.31 -6.00
CA ALA A 390 18.13 15.27 -5.33
C ALA A 390 16.64 15.61 -5.28
N LYS A 391 16.28 16.86 -4.95
CA LYS A 391 14.87 17.31 -4.96
C LYS A 391 14.28 17.27 -6.36
N GLY A 392 14.99 17.80 -7.36
CA GLY A 392 14.51 17.80 -8.74
C GLY A 392 14.34 16.40 -9.33
N LEU A 393 15.20 15.44 -8.97
CA LEU A 393 15.04 14.03 -9.35
C LEU A 393 13.85 13.39 -8.62
N ALA A 394 13.73 13.61 -7.31
CA ALA A 394 12.62 13.07 -6.52
C ALA A 394 11.25 13.59 -7.00
N ASP A 395 11.16 14.86 -7.36
CA ASP A 395 9.94 15.48 -7.93
C ASP A 395 9.58 14.90 -9.31
N LYS A 396 10.57 14.38 -10.04
CA LYS A 396 10.38 13.64 -11.30
C LYS A 396 10.06 12.16 -11.10
N GLY A 397 10.03 11.68 -9.86
CA GLY A 397 9.68 10.30 -9.52
C GLY A 397 10.87 9.36 -9.34
N PHE A 398 12.11 9.86 -9.41
CA PHE A 398 13.28 9.06 -9.08
C PHE A 398 13.27 8.75 -7.58
N ARG A 399 13.69 7.53 -7.25
CA ARG A 399 14.05 7.20 -5.86
C ARG A 399 15.47 7.69 -5.65
N VAL A 400 15.69 8.54 -4.65
CA VAL A 400 17.00 9.16 -4.44
C VAL A 400 17.53 8.82 -3.05
N LEU A 401 18.64 8.10 -2.98
CA LEU A 401 19.36 7.87 -1.73
C LEU A 401 20.50 8.87 -1.62
N VAL A 402 20.59 9.59 -0.51
CA VAL A 402 21.69 10.54 -0.26
C VAL A 402 22.42 10.14 1.00
N SER A 403 23.71 9.82 0.85
CA SER A 403 24.59 9.58 2.01
C SER A 403 24.87 10.91 2.73
N THR A 404 24.84 10.91 4.05
CA THR A 404 25.00 12.10 4.89
C THR A 404 25.85 11.78 6.12
N SER A 405 26.76 12.68 6.48
CA SER A 405 27.63 12.49 7.64
C SER A 405 26.84 12.50 8.96
N SER A 406 27.23 11.66 9.92
CA SER A 406 26.68 11.71 11.28
C SER A 406 27.11 12.96 12.05
N ALA A 407 28.21 13.61 11.64
CA ALA A 407 28.64 14.90 12.16
C ALA A 407 27.75 16.06 11.66
N HIS A 408 26.87 15.82 10.67
CA HIS A 408 25.93 16.82 10.20
C HIS A 408 25.05 17.34 11.36
N PRO A 409 24.93 18.67 11.55
CA PRO A 409 24.24 19.26 12.70
C PRO A 409 22.73 19.05 12.68
N VAL A 410 22.12 19.03 11.49
CA VAL A 410 20.71 18.71 11.32
C VAL A 410 20.53 17.19 11.43
N LYS A 411 19.85 16.72 12.47
CA LYS A 411 19.60 15.28 12.69
C LYS A 411 18.36 14.78 11.96
N GLN A 412 17.31 15.59 11.92
CA GLN A 412 16.04 15.26 11.27
C GLN A 412 15.84 16.12 10.03
N TRP A 413 15.62 15.46 8.90
CA TRP A 413 15.32 16.09 7.62
C TRP A 413 14.61 15.06 6.75
N ALA A 414 13.60 15.49 6.01
CA ALA A 414 12.83 14.65 5.11
C ALA A 414 12.37 15.45 3.90
N TYR A 415 12.36 14.80 2.75
CA TYR A 415 11.76 15.31 1.51
C TYR A 415 11.13 14.13 0.76
N PRO A 416 9.92 14.25 0.19
CA PRO A 416 9.25 13.14 -0.46
C PRO A 416 10.12 12.46 -1.54
N GLY A 417 10.30 11.15 -1.47
CA GLY A 417 11.10 10.38 -2.42
C GLY A 417 12.61 10.33 -2.13
N ILE A 418 13.11 11.15 -1.20
CA ILE A 418 14.53 11.15 -0.79
C ILE A 418 14.73 10.34 0.49
N ASP A 419 15.59 9.32 0.43
CA ASP A 419 16.07 8.57 1.59
C ASP A 419 17.44 9.10 2.03
N ARG A 420 17.44 9.91 3.07
CA ARG A 420 18.66 10.46 3.69
C ARG A 420 19.29 9.41 4.60
N ARG A 421 20.40 8.82 4.17
CA ARG A 421 21.14 7.82 4.93
C ARG A 421 22.30 8.42 5.68
N VAL A 422 22.15 8.46 7.00
CA VAL A 422 23.20 8.94 7.91
C VAL A 422 24.22 7.83 8.16
N HIS A 423 25.47 8.08 7.83
CA HIS A 423 26.59 7.18 8.06
C HIS A 423 27.55 7.78 9.09
N TRP A 424 28.18 6.90 9.87
CA TRP A 424 29.09 7.35 10.92
C TRP A 424 30.31 8.05 10.33
N ASP A 425 30.62 9.20 10.91
CA ASP A 425 31.72 10.08 10.53
C ASP A 425 32.45 10.52 11.82
N PRO A 426 33.65 9.98 12.08
CA PRO A 426 34.46 10.32 13.24
C PRO A 426 35.35 11.56 13.04
N GLU A 427 35.05 12.47 12.10
CA GLU A 427 35.81 13.71 11.88
C GLU A 427 36.10 14.48 13.19
N PRO A 428 35.16 14.61 14.15
CA PRO A 428 35.43 15.26 15.43
C PRO A 428 36.49 14.57 16.31
N LEU A 429 36.82 13.30 16.05
CA LEU A 429 37.74 12.50 16.84
C LEU A 429 39.14 12.41 16.20
N ILE A 430 39.20 12.25 14.88
CA ILE A 430 40.46 11.93 14.16
C ILE A 430 40.75 12.87 12.98
N GLY A 431 40.00 13.97 12.86
CA GLY A 431 40.18 14.97 11.82
C GLY A 431 39.85 14.45 10.42
N SER A 432 40.47 15.03 9.39
CA SER A 432 40.13 14.81 7.98
C SER A 432 40.28 13.36 7.50
N VAL A 433 41.09 12.53 8.16
CA VAL A 433 41.23 11.10 7.84
C VAL A 433 39.91 10.35 8.04
N ALA A 434 39.02 10.85 8.90
CA ALA A 434 37.68 10.28 9.10
C ALA A 434 36.85 10.20 7.81
N GLN A 435 37.10 11.06 6.82
CA GLN A 435 36.39 11.04 5.55
C GLN A 435 36.55 9.70 4.81
N PHE A 436 37.71 9.03 4.92
CA PHE A 436 37.89 7.67 4.38
C PHE A 436 36.96 6.65 5.05
N ILE A 437 36.72 6.77 6.35
CA ILE A 437 35.81 5.88 7.09
C ILE A 437 34.37 6.13 6.65
N TYR A 438 33.97 7.40 6.60
CA TYR A 438 32.65 7.81 6.15
C TYR A 438 32.36 7.33 4.71
N ASP A 439 33.29 7.55 3.78
CA ASP A 439 33.16 7.13 2.38
C ASP A 439 33.12 5.60 2.27
N ALA A 440 33.98 4.88 2.98
CA ALA A 440 33.97 3.41 2.96
C ALA A 440 32.63 2.84 3.47
N ILE A 441 32.03 3.44 4.50
CA ILE A 441 30.71 3.04 5.00
C ILE A 441 29.63 3.36 3.95
N SER A 442 29.68 4.56 3.36
CA SER A 442 28.72 5.02 2.36
C SER A 442 28.73 4.16 1.10
N LEU A 443 29.91 3.88 0.55
CA LEU A 443 30.07 3.06 -0.65
C LEU A 443 29.65 1.60 -0.42
N ARG A 444 29.98 1.03 0.75
CA ARG A 444 29.48 -0.31 1.13
C ARG A 444 27.96 -0.34 1.31
N HIS A 445 27.35 0.73 1.82
CA HIS A 445 25.91 0.83 1.92
C HIS A 445 25.28 0.84 0.51
N ILE A 446 25.82 1.68 -0.38
CA ILE A 446 25.39 1.78 -1.79
C ILE A 446 25.47 0.43 -2.49
N ALA A 447 26.59 -0.29 -2.34
CA ALA A 447 26.75 -1.65 -2.88
C ALA A 447 25.69 -2.64 -2.38
N ARG A 448 25.21 -2.50 -1.14
CA ARG A 448 24.14 -3.36 -0.59
C ARG A 448 22.75 -2.94 -1.06
N THR A 449 22.55 -1.68 -1.41
CA THR A 449 21.26 -1.17 -1.90
C THR A 449 21.05 -1.38 -3.39
N GLN A 450 22.12 -1.58 -4.17
CA GLN A 450 22.08 -1.86 -5.61
C GLN A 450 21.24 -0.83 -6.41
N PRO A 451 21.58 0.48 -6.36
CA PRO A 451 20.95 1.48 -7.22
C PRO A 451 21.24 1.24 -8.70
N ASP A 452 20.39 1.80 -9.55
CA ASP A 452 20.54 1.76 -11.00
C ASP A 452 21.65 2.70 -11.49
N ALA A 453 21.92 3.78 -10.75
CA ALA A 453 23.04 4.68 -10.98
C ALA A 453 23.58 5.26 -9.66
N HIS A 454 24.88 5.57 -9.65
CA HIS A 454 25.56 6.20 -8.53
C HIS A 454 26.27 7.46 -8.99
N LEU A 455 25.96 8.60 -8.36
CA LEU A 455 26.69 9.85 -8.49
C LEU A 455 27.55 10.06 -7.24
N THR A 456 28.87 10.14 -7.41
CA THR A 456 29.78 10.48 -6.31
C THR A 456 30.41 11.85 -6.55
N LEU A 457 30.53 12.63 -5.48
CA LEU A 457 31.08 13.98 -5.50
C LEU A 457 32.40 14.01 -4.76
N GLY A 458 33.36 14.77 -5.26
CA GLY A 458 34.67 14.90 -4.62
C GLY A 458 35.46 13.59 -4.63
N THR A 459 36.65 13.63 -5.22
CA THR A 459 37.47 12.42 -5.43
C THR A 459 38.55 12.25 -4.36
N THR A 460 38.72 13.24 -3.49
CA THR A 460 39.81 13.29 -2.51
C THR A 460 39.93 12.00 -1.69
N THR A 461 38.86 11.56 -1.01
CA THR A 461 38.89 10.34 -0.17
C THR A 461 38.12 9.18 -0.79
N SER A 462 37.13 9.48 -1.64
CA SER A 462 36.23 8.49 -2.22
C SER A 462 36.89 7.70 -3.35
N ALA A 463 37.77 8.31 -4.16
CA ALA A 463 38.36 7.70 -5.36
C ALA A 463 39.01 6.32 -5.13
N PRO A 464 39.94 6.14 -4.16
CA PRO A 464 40.54 4.83 -3.91
C PRO A 464 39.54 3.81 -3.36
N LEU A 465 38.39 4.26 -2.84
CA LEU A 465 37.36 3.45 -2.22
C LEU A 465 36.21 3.10 -3.17
N LEU A 466 36.10 3.73 -4.35
CA LEU A 466 35.03 3.50 -5.32
C LEU A 466 34.77 2.03 -5.66
N PRO A 467 35.78 1.13 -5.73
CA PRO A 467 35.53 -0.30 -5.93
C PRO A 467 34.61 -0.93 -4.87
N LEU A 468 34.50 -0.34 -3.66
CA LEU A 468 33.58 -0.79 -2.61
C LEU A 468 32.10 -0.63 -2.99
N ALA A 469 31.77 0.25 -3.94
CA ALA A 469 30.40 0.41 -4.45
C ALA A 469 29.98 -0.74 -5.40
N GLY A 470 30.93 -1.55 -5.87
CA GLY A 470 30.64 -2.64 -6.80
C GLY A 470 30.48 -2.17 -8.26
N LYS A 471 29.71 -2.92 -9.05
CA LYS A 471 29.57 -2.72 -10.51
C LYS A 471 28.33 -1.88 -10.87
N ILE A 472 28.13 -0.77 -10.17
CA ILE A 472 27.03 0.15 -10.42
C ILE A 472 27.49 1.17 -11.48
N PRO A 473 26.63 1.55 -12.46
CA PRO A 473 26.91 2.68 -13.35
C PRO A 473 27.26 3.94 -12.54
N LEU A 474 28.50 4.41 -12.67
CA LEU A 474 29.09 5.45 -11.82
C LEU A 474 29.34 6.72 -12.62
N ALA A 475 28.81 7.84 -12.12
CA ALA A 475 29.21 9.18 -12.51
C ALA A 475 30.01 9.82 -11.39
N VAL A 476 31.16 10.41 -11.72
CA VAL A 476 32.03 11.11 -10.77
C VAL A 476 32.02 12.59 -11.08
N HIS A 477 31.56 13.40 -10.13
CA HIS A 477 31.76 14.84 -10.19
C HIS A 477 33.10 15.17 -9.54
N MET A 478 34.09 15.50 -10.36
CA MET A 478 35.44 15.76 -9.88
C MET A 478 35.54 17.08 -9.11
N ASP A 479 36.45 17.09 -8.13
CA ASP A 479 36.94 18.31 -7.49
C ASP A 479 37.65 19.22 -8.48
N GLY A 480 37.62 20.51 -8.19
CA GLY A 480 38.44 21.49 -8.90
C GLY A 480 39.93 21.28 -8.61
N LEU A 481 40.72 22.33 -8.81
CA LEU A 481 42.17 22.32 -8.57
C LEU A 481 42.50 22.38 -7.06
N GLU A 482 42.00 21.42 -6.26
CA GLU A 482 42.19 21.37 -4.81
C GLU A 482 43.68 21.28 -4.45
N TRP A 483 44.50 20.60 -5.24
CA TRP A 483 45.96 20.54 -5.05
C TRP A 483 46.65 21.92 -5.18
N MET A 484 46.03 22.90 -5.83
CA MET A 484 46.56 24.27 -5.94
C MET A 484 46.18 25.16 -4.75
N ARG A 485 45.35 24.67 -3.81
CA ARG A 485 44.93 25.47 -2.66
C ARG A 485 46.04 25.54 -1.60
N GLY A 486 46.39 26.76 -1.18
CA GLY A 486 47.43 27.02 -0.19
C GLY A 486 47.14 26.53 1.24
N LYS A 487 45.93 26.02 1.50
CA LYS A 487 45.56 25.44 2.81
C LYS A 487 46.12 24.02 3.03
N TYR A 488 46.57 23.35 1.95
CA TYR A 488 47.06 21.97 2.04
C TYR A 488 48.59 21.91 2.11
N ARG A 489 49.10 20.96 2.88
CA ARG A 489 50.54 20.67 2.96
C ARG A 489 51.04 20.01 1.66
N PRO A 490 52.34 20.12 1.31
CA PRO A 490 52.88 19.58 0.06
C PRO A 490 52.55 18.10 -0.21
N LEU A 491 52.58 17.25 0.84
CA LEU A 491 52.20 15.83 0.72
C LEU A 491 50.73 15.64 0.32
N THR A 492 49.83 16.46 0.89
CA THR A 492 48.40 16.43 0.55
C THR A 492 48.17 16.95 -0.86
N GLN A 493 48.87 18.01 -1.28
CA GLN A 493 48.81 18.52 -2.65
C GLN A 493 49.32 17.47 -3.66
N ALA A 494 50.40 16.74 -3.33
CA ALA A 494 50.91 15.66 -4.18
C ALA A 494 49.95 14.48 -4.30
N TYR A 495 49.19 14.15 -3.25
CA TYR A 495 48.14 13.14 -3.30
C TYR A 495 46.92 13.58 -4.12
N LEU A 496 46.56 14.86 -4.05
CA LEU A 496 45.42 15.45 -4.76
C LEU A 496 45.68 15.70 -6.26
N ARG A 497 46.95 15.74 -6.67
CA ARG A 497 47.38 15.89 -8.06
C ARG A 497 47.35 14.55 -8.77
#